data_AF-A0A1G2SJ55-F1
#
_entry.id   AF-A0A1G2SJ55-F1
#
_cell.length_a   1.000
_cell.length_b   1.000
_cell.length_c   1.000
_cell.angle_alpha   90.00
_cell.angle_beta   90.00
_cell.angle_gamma   90.00
#
_symmetry.space_group_name_H-M   'P 1'
#
loop_
_entity.id
_entity.type
_entity.pdbx_description
1 polymer ?
#
loop_
_entity_poly.entity_id
_entity_poly.type
_entity_poly.pdbx_seq_one_letter_code
_entity_poly.pdbx_strand_id
1 'polypeptide(L)'
;MGTVIPFRSSKTGQLLDHLSDLTALLREAVTISNDPRYAKQNGIVTFAGEKIEDLFFGKITKELRETRRVALPYLYCARHAAHCCAQLLDHQPAYWTAFEYLAKAEAAQSADYLRQGGDTCLLLASLFPVYAERHMVNVHYYEAMGSGLYRAWHYQTGSVLGDHMADHFLEISSALKNAYRTL
;
A
#
# COMPACT_ATOMS: atom_id res chain seq x y z
N MET A 1 27.28 -15.70 -17.08
CA MET A 1 27.15 -16.48 -15.84
C MET A 1 26.40 -15.61 -14.85
N GLY A 2 25.11 -15.86 -14.66
CA GLY A 2 24.26 -15.05 -13.77
C GLY A 2 24.35 -15.56 -12.34
N THR A 3 24.66 -14.66 -11.41
CA THR A 3 24.79 -14.97 -9.98
C THR A 3 23.40 -14.97 -9.35
N VAL A 4 22.98 -16.12 -8.80
CA VAL A 4 21.75 -16.24 -8.02
C VAL A 4 22.02 -15.64 -6.63
N ILE A 5 21.33 -14.54 -6.31
CA ILE A 5 21.35 -13.96 -4.96
C ILE A 5 20.30 -14.71 -4.13
N PRO A 6 20.66 -15.34 -2.99
CA PRO A 6 19.72 -16.12 -2.20
C PRO A 6 18.69 -15.21 -1.52
N PHE A 7 17.45 -15.70 -1.52
CA PHE A 7 16.27 -15.10 -0.91
C PHE A 7 16.48 -14.93 0.60
N ARG A 8 16.75 -13.69 1.06
CA ARG A 8 16.61 -13.36 2.47
C ARG A 8 15.12 -13.18 2.76
N SER A 9 14.58 -14.12 3.53
CA SER A 9 13.34 -13.96 4.30
C SER A 9 13.29 -12.53 4.86
N SER A 10 12.40 -11.72 4.28
CA SER A 10 12.11 -10.37 4.73
C SER A 10 11.50 -10.48 6.12
N LYS A 11 12.28 -10.13 7.14
CA LYS A 11 11.76 -9.90 8.48
C LYS A 11 10.91 -8.62 8.42
N THR A 12 9.61 -8.80 8.24
CA THR A 12 8.56 -7.76 8.29
C THR A 12 8.59 -6.92 9.57
N GLY A 13 9.29 -7.38 10.62
CA GLY A 13 9.49 -6.64 11.87
C GLY A 13 10.54 -5.51 11.83
N GLN A 14 11.36 -5.37 10.77
CA GLN A 14 12.40 -4.33 10.73
C GLN A 14 11.97 -3.00 10.06
N LEU A 15 10.80 -2.95 9.42
CA LEU A 15 10.35 -1.73 8.73
C LEU A 15 9.86 -0.66 9.72
N LEU A 16 9.42 -1.04 10.92
CA LEU A 16 8.78 -0.15 11.90
C LEU A 16 9.77 0.60 12.81
N ASP A 17 10.97 0.08 13.03
CA ASP A 17 11.94 0.69 13.97
C ASP A 17 12.61 1.96 13.41
N HIS A 18 12.57 2.18 12.09
CA HIS A 18 13.22 3.32 11.43
C HIS A 18 12.30 4.50 11.11
N LEU A 19 11.01 4.43 11.43
CA LEU A 19 10.00 5.39 10.93
C LEU A 19 9.46 6.36 11.99
N SER A 20 10.04 6.39 13.19
CA SER A 20 9.57 7.23 14.31
C SER A 20 9.77 8.74 14.13
N ASP A 21 10.52 9.17 13.11
CA ASP A 21 10.78 10.58 12.83
C ASP A 21 9.95 11.09 11.64
N LEU A 22 8.85 11.78 11.96
CA LEU A 22 8.00 12.50 11.00
C LEU A 22 8.82 13.44 10.10
N THR A 23 9.86 14.08 10.64
CA THR A 23 10.70 15.03 9.89
C THR A 23 11.54 14.29 8.86
N ALA A 24 12.06 13.11 9.21
CA ALA A 24 12.82 12.26 8.30
C ALA A 24 11.91 11.75 7.17
N LEU A 25 10.72 11.26 7.50
CA LEU A 25 9.74 10.78 6.52
C LEU A 25 9.25 11.89 5.57
N LEU A 26 8.98 13.09 6.11
CA LEU A 26 8.62 14.24 5.28
C LEU A 26 9.78 14.68 4.40
N ARG A 27 11.01 14.67 4.90
CA ARG A 27 12.20 15.00 4.12
C ARG A 27 12.37 14.00 2.98
N GLU A 28 12.28 12.70 3.25
CA GLU A 28 12.32 11.64 2.24
C GLU A 28 11.23 11.85 1.18
N ALA A 29 9.97 12.05 1.61
CA ALA A 29 8.86 12.25 0.69
C ALA A 29 9.00 13.52 -0.17
N VAL A 30 9.49 14.62 0.41
CA VAL A 30 9.76 15.87 -0.32
C VAL A 30 10.91 15.70 -1.30
N THR A 31 11.99 15.03 -0.90
CA THR A 31 13.12 14.73 -1.78
C THR A 31 12.67 13.91 -2.98
N ILE A 32 11.90 12.84 -2.77
CA ILE A 32 11.37 12.00 -3.85
C ILE A 32 10.39 12.80 -4.72
N SER A 33 9.43 13.52 -4.11
CA SER A 33 8.41 14.27 -4.87
C SER A 33 8.99 15.39 -5.73
N ASN A 34 10.13 15.98 -5.36
CA ASN A 34 10.74 17.09 -6.09
C ASN A 34 11.85 16.64 -7.04
N ASP A 35 12.20 15.36 -7.06
CA ASP A 35 13.24 14.88 -7.94
C ASP A 35 12.72 14.88 -9.39
N PRO A 36 13.41 15.60 -10.31
CA PRO A 36 12.95 15.81 -11.68
C PRO A 36 12.85 14.50 -12.48
N ARG A 37 13.48 13.41 -12.02
CA ARG A 37 13.32 12.07 -12.58
C ARG A 37 11.88 11.55 -12.45
N TYR A 38 11.17 11.94 -11.40
CA TYR A 38 9.77 11.58 -11.16
C TYR A 38 8.77 12.60 -11.72
N ALA A 39 9.23 13.80 -12.08
CA ALA A 39 8.39 14.89 -12.59
C ALA A 39 8.09 14.81 -14.10
N LYS A 40 8.91 14.06 -14.86
CA LYS A 40 8.79 13.93 -16.32
C LYS A 40 8.90 12.48 -16.75
N GLN A 41 7.82 11.71 -16.70
CA GLN A 41 7.68 10.52 -17.54
C GLN A 41 6.25 9.98 -17.50
N ASN A 42 5.57 10.07 -18.65
CA ASN A 42 4.50 9.14 -19.02
C ASN A 42 5.21 7.90 -19.56
N GLY A 43 5.31 6.83 -18.78
CA GLY A 43 5.92 5.59 -19.28
C GLY A 43 6.56 4.72 -18.20
N ILE A 44 6.22 3.45 -18.25
CA ILE A 44 6.83 2.36 -17.49
C ILE A 44 8.18 2.03 -18.15
N VAL A 45 9.27 2.75 -17.82
CA VAL A 45 10.60 2.42 -18.37
C VAL A 45 11.69 2.43 -17.29
N THR A 46 12.13 1.21 -16.97
CA THR A 46 13.42 0.81 -16.35
C THR A 46 13.93 1.63 -15.17
N PHE A 47 13.49 1.24 -13.97
CA PHE A 47 14.13 1.60 -12.70
C PHE A 47 15.39 0.74 -12.50
N ALA A 48 16.46 1.08 -13.21
CA ALA A 48 17.78 0.52 -12.92
C ALA A 48 18.34 1.19 -11.64
N GLY A 49 17.90 0.70 -10.48
CA GLY A 49 18.51 1.01 -9.17
C GLY A 49 17.64 1.75 -8.15
N GLU A 50 16.45 2.23 -8.54
CA GLU A 50 15.51 2.88 -7.60
C GLU A 50 14.37 1.92 -7.24
N LYS A 51 13.97 1.88 -5.97
CA LYS A 51 12.90 1.00 -5.52
C LYS A 51 11.58 1.57 -6.05
N ILE A 52 10.81 0.77 -6.79
CA ILE A 52 9.48 1.14 -7.28
C ILE A 52 8.56 1.63 -6.14
N GLU A 53 8.77 1.11 -4.94
CA GLU A 53 8.16 1.60 -3.70
C GLU A 53 8.36 3.10 -3.48
N ASP A 54 9.55 3.65 -3.72
CA ASP A 54 9.84 5.07 -3.50
C ASP A 54 9.08 5.94 -4.51
N LEU A 55 8.98 5.52 -5.78
CA LEU A 55 8.17 6.20 -6.79
C LEU A 55 6.71 6.35 -6.34
N PHE A 56 6.08 5.23 -5.96
CA PHE A 56 4.70 5.24 -5.50
C PHE A 56 4.55 6.09 -4.24
N PHE A 57 5.48 5.96 -3.28
CA PHE A 57 5.44 6.73 -2.04
C PHE A 57 5.51 8.24 -2.30
N GLY A 58 6.40 8.69 -3.18
CA GLY A 58 6.52 10.10 -3.57
C GLY A 58 5.25 10.63 -4.23
N LYS A 59 4.64 9.87 -5.14
CA LYS A 59 3.39 10.26 -5.81
C LYS A 59 2.20 10.29 -4.87
N ILE A 60 2.00 9.26 -4.04
CA ILE A 60 0.92 9.22 -3.04
C ILE A 60 1.07 10.39 -2.06
N THR A 61 2.30 10.66 -1.59
CA THR A 61 2.53 11.76 -0.65
C THR A 61 2.30 13.13 -1.30
N LYS A 62 2.60 13.29 -2.59
CA LYS A 62 2.26 14.50 -3.34
C LYS A 62 0.75 14.73 -3.37
N GLU A 63 -0.05 13.70 -3.68
CA GLU A 63 -1.52 13.76 -3.68
C GLU A 63 -2.07 14.11 -2.28
N LEU A 64 -1.52 13.50 -1.23
CA LEU A 64 -1.88 13.79 0.16
C LEU A 64 -1.53 15.24 0.55
N ARG A 65 -0.41 15.77 0.06
CA ARG A 65 -0.01 17.17 0.29
C ARG A 65 -0.96 18.15 -0.38
N GLU A 66 -1.34 17.89 -1.63
CA GLU A 66 -2.29 18.72 -2.38
C GLU A 66 -3.67 18.77 -1.70
N THR A 67 -4.05 17.69 -1.03
CA THR A 67 -5.29 17.61 -0.22
C THR A 67 -5.11 18.01 1.25
N ARG A 68 -3.95 18.57 1.64
CA ARG A 68 -3.60 19.01 3.02
C ARG A 68 -3.64 17.89 4.09
N ARG A 69 -3.46 16.63 3.69
CA ARG A 69 -3.47 15.43 4.55
C ARG A 69 -2.03 15.01 4.89
N VAL A 70 -1.29 15.87 5.59
CA VAL A 70 0.16 15.69 5.84
C VAL A 70 0.44 15.47 7.33
N ALA A 71 -0.12 14.40 7.89
CA ALA A 71 0.17 13.96 9.26
C ALA A 71 0.85 12.59 9.25
N LEU A 72 1.54 12.26 10.34
CA LEU A 72 2.32 11.02 10.46
C LEU A 72 1.52 9.74 10.12
N PRO A 73 0.25 9.57 10.54
CA PRO A 73 -0.56 8.42 10.15
C PRO A 73 -0.69 8.26 8.63
N TYR A 74 -0.92 9.36 7.89
CA TYR A 74 -1.04 9.31 6.43
C TYR A 74 0.26 8.91 5.75
N LEU A 75 1.41 9.32 6.28
CA LEU A 75 2.71 8.94 5.72
C LEU A 75 3.01 7.46 5.95
N TYR A 76 2.66 6.92 7.12
CA TYR A 76 2.74 5.47 7.36
C TYR A 76 1.87 4.69 6.39
N CYS A 77 0.62 5.11 6.22
CA CYS A 77 -0.29 4.47 5.28
C CYS A 77 0.19 4.62 3.82
N ALA A 78 0.74 5.77 3.44
CA ALA A 78 1.27 6.00 2.10
C ALA A 78 2.48 5.10 1.81
N ARG A 79 3.39 4.92 2.77
CA ARG A 79 4.54 4.02 2.63
C ARG A 79 4.08 2.57 2.50
N HIS A 80 3.13 2.15 3.32
CA HIS A 80 2.54 0.82 3.23
C HIS A 80 1.83 0.57 1.89
N ALA A 81 1.04 1.54 1.42
CA ALA A 81 0.35 1.46 0.13
C ALA A 81 1.35 1.36 -1.03
N ALA A 82 2.45 2.12 -0.98
CA ALA A 82 3.53 2.05 -1.95
C ALA A 82 4.23 0.68 -1.93
N HIS A 83 4.45 0.12 -0.75
CA HIS A 83 4.98 -1.23 -0.59
C HIS A 83 4.05 -2.28 -1.20
N CYS A 84 2.73 -2.18 -0.97
CA CYS A 84 1.74 -3.06 -1.60
C CYS A 84 1.79 -3.01 -3.13
N CYS A 85 1.98 -1.82 -3.70
CA CYS A 85 2.11 -1.65 -5.15
C CYS A 85 3.39 -2.27 -5.70
N ALA A 86 4.51 -2.11 -4.99
CA ALA A 86 5.77 -2.76 -5.35
C ALA A 86 5.64 -4.29 -5.28
N GLN A 87 5.04 -4.81 -4.21
CA GLN A 87 4.79 -6.25 -4.05
C GLN A 87 3.90 -6.83 -5.15
N LEU A 88 2.91 -6.07 -5.64
CA LEU A 88 2.04 -6.52 -6.74
C LEU A 88 2.81 -6.81 -8.04
N LEU A 89 3.94 -6.12 -8.27
CA LEU A 89 4.79 -6.34 -9.44
C LEU A 89 5.61 -7.63 -9.32
N ASP A 90 5.99 -8.00 -8.10
CA ASP A 90 6.77 -9.21 -7.84
C ASP A 90 5.87 -10.44 -7.64
N HIS A 91 4.70 -10.25 -7.04
CA HIS A 91 3.78 -11.30 -6.59
C HIS A 91 2.33 -10.91 -6.84
N GLN A 92 1.57 -11.77 -7.51
CA GLN A 92 0.13 -11.59 -7.63
C GLN A 92 -0.58 -11.95 -6.31
N PRO A 93 -1.70 -11.28 -5.96
CA PRO A 93 -2.52 -11.69 -4.84
C PRO A 93 -2.93 -13.15 -4.98
N ALA A 94 -2.86 -13.90 -3.88
CA ALA A 94 -3.31 -15.29 -3.87
C ALA A 94 -4.81 -15.40 -4.17
N TYR A 95 -5.57 -14.38 -3.76
CA TYR A 95 -7.01 -14.28 -3.96
C TYR A 95 -7.35 -12.87 -4.39
N TRP A 96 -8.36 -12.72 -5.25
CA TRP A 96 -8.86 -11.41 -5.69
C TRP A 96 -10.17 -11.03 -5.00
N THR A 97 -10.57 -11.78 -3.97
CA THR A 97 -11.76 -11.48 -3.17
C THR A 97 -11.41 -11.32 -1.70
N ALA A 98 -11.98 -10.30 -1.06
CA ALA A 98 -11.76 -10.04 0.37
C ALA A 98 -12.27 -11.18 1.26
N PHE A 99 -13.34 -11.85 0.82
CA PHE A 99 -13.99 -12.93 1.56
C PHE A 99 -13.11 -14.17 1.71
N GLU A 100 -12.34 -14.53 0.67
CA GLU A 100 -11.43 -15.68 0.73
C GLU A 100 -10.34 -15.47 1.80
N TYR A 101 -9.81 -14.25 1.91
CA TYR A 101 -8.87 -13.90 2.97
C TYR A 101 -9.49 -13.99 4.36
N LEU A 102 -10.73 -13.51 4.53
CA LEU A 102 -11.43 -13.63 5.81
C LEU A 102 -11.65 -15.10 6.19
N ALA A 103 -12.15 -15.93 5.27
CA ALA A 103 -12.35 -17.36 5.51
C ALA A 103 -11.04 -18.09 5.86
N LYS A 104 -9.92 -17.71 5.22
CA LYS A 104 -8.59 -18.25 5.54
C LYS A 104 -8.07 -17.75 6.87
N ALA A 105 -8.30 -16.49 7.22
CA ALA A 105 -7.94 -15.94 8.52
C ALA A 105 -8.63 -16.70 9.65
N GLU A 106 -9.93 -16.98 9.50
CA GLU A 106 -10.70 -17.77 10.47
C GLU A 106 -10.21 -19.22 10.54
N ALA A 107 -10.07 -19.89 9.40
CA ALA A 107 -9.68 -21.29 9.35
C ALA A 107 -8.25 -21.55 9.88
N ALA A 108 -7.31 -20.64 9.58
CA ALA A 108 -5.92 -20.75 10.01
C ALA A 108 -5.62 -20.01 11.31
N GLN A 109 -6.59 -19.28 11.88
CA GLN A 109 -6.42 -18.35 13.00
C GLN A 109 -5.23 -17.39 12.83
N SER A 110 -4.96 -16.97 11.59
CA SER A 110 -3.77 -16.17 11.26
C SER A 110 -4.14 -14.74 10.89
N ALA A 111 -3.58 -13.81 11.65
CA ALA A 111 -3.73 -12.38 11.45
C ALA A 111 -3.11 -11.90 10.12
N ASP A 112 -2.15 -12.65 9.55
CA ASP A 112 -1.52 -12.29 8.29
C ASP A 112 -2.51 -12.31 7.12
N TYR A 113 -3.49 -13.22 7.13
CA TYR A 113 -4.54 -13.24 6.11
C TYR A 113 -5.45 -12.02 6.20
N LEU A 114 -5.68 -11.47 7.40
CA LEU A 114 -6.43 -10.22 7.56
C LEU A 114 -5.67 -9.05 6.92
N ARG A 115 -4.36 -8.94 7.21
CA ARG A 115 -3.51 -7.91 6.57
C ARG A 115 -3.52 -8.05 5.05
N GLN A 116 -3.25 -9.24 4.53
CA GLN A 116 -3.20 -9.51 3.08
C GLN A 116 -4.56 -9.23 2.41
N GLY A 117 -5.67 -9.53 3.08
CA GLY A 117 -7.00 -9.18 2.60
C GLY A 117 -7.22 -7.66 2.55
N GLY A 118 -6.76 -6.92 3.56
CA GLY A 118 -6.74 -5.45 3.56
C GLY A 118 -5.90 -4.88 2.43
N ASP A 119 -4.68 -5.39 2.24
CA ASP A 119 -3.76 -5.01 1.16
C ASP A 119 -4.40 -5.24 -0.22
N THR A 120 -5.03 -6.39 -0.42
CA THR A 120 -5.74 -6.75 -1.66
C THR A 120 -6.92 -5.82 -1.93
N CYS A 121 -7.71 -5.51 -0.90
CA CYS A 121 -8.82 -4.56 -1.01
C CYS A 121 -8.33 -3.16 -1.41
N LEU A 122 -7.20 -2.71 -0.84
CA LEU A 122 -6.60 -1.42 -1.18
C LEU A 122 -6.22 -1.36 -2.66
N LEU A 123 -5.57 -2.41 -3.17
CA LEU A 123 -5.17 -2.49 -4.57
C LEU A 123 -6.39 -2.55 -5.51
N LEU A 124 -7.42 -3.31 -5.16
CA LEU A 124 -8.64 -3.43 -5.94
C LEU A 124 -9.44 -2.12 -6.00
N ALA A 125 -9.61 -1.45 -4.85
CA ALA A 125 -10.30 -0.17 -4.78
C ALA A 125 -9.56 0.94 -5.56
N SER A 126 -8.22 0.90 -5.56
CA SER A 126 -7.39 1.98 -6.10
C SER A 126 -6.99 1.78 -7.56
N LEU A 127 -6.47 0.60 -7.91
CA LEU A 127 -5.81 0.33 -9.20
C LEU A 127 -6.71 -0.41 -10.18
N PHE A 128 -7.65 -1.22 -9.69
CA PHE A 128 -8.51 -2.07 -10.52
C PHE A 128 -10.01 -1.80 -10.34
N PRO A 129 -10.49 -0.54 -10.41
CA PRO A 129 -11.92 -0.25 -10.22
C PRO A 129 -12.82 -0.96 -11.23
N VAL A 130 -12.32 -1.19 -12.46
CA VAL A 130 -13.05 -1.92 -13.51
C VAL A 130 -13.19 -3.42 -13.19
N TYR A 131 -12.25 -4.00 -12.44
CA TYR A 131 -12.37 -5.38 -11.96
C TYR A 131 -13.56 -5.50 -11.01
N ALA A 132 -13.70 -4.55 -10.07
CA ALA A 132 -14.82 -4.50 -9.15
C ALA A 132 -16.18 -4.47 -9.89
N GLU A 133 -16.31 -3.58 -10.87
CA GLU A 133 -17.51 -3.47 -11.72
C GLU A 133 -17.84 -4.77 -12.46
N ARG A 134 -16.84 -5.44 -13.05
CA ARG A 134 -17.02 -6.72 -13.79
C ARG A 134 -17.47 -7.88 -12.90
N HIS A 135 -17.12 -7.84 -11.62
CA HIS A 135 -17.53 -8.83 -10.63
C HIS A 135 -18.80 -8.43 -9.87
N MET A 136 -19.51 -7.38 -10.30
CA MET A 136 -20.73 -6.85 -9.66
C MET A 136 -20.53 -6.42 -8.20
N VAL A 137 -19.29 -6.10 -7.83
CA VAL A 137 -18.92 -5.63 -6.50
C VAL A 137 -18.52 -4.16 -6.63
N ASN A 138 -19.22 -3.26 -5.96
CA ASN A 138 -18.88 -1.83 -6.01
C ASN A 138 -17.49 -1.59 -5.37
N VAL A 139 -16.70 -0.64 -5.87
CA VAL A 139 -15.47 -0.15 -5.19
C VAL A 139 -15.70 0.11 -3.69
N HIS A 140 -16.86 0.67 -3.32
CA HIS A 140 -17.22 0.91 -1.92
C HIS A 140 -17.26 -0.35 -1.05
N TYR A 141 -17.51 -1.52 -1.65
CA TYR A 141 -17.40 -2.79 -0.92
C TYR A 141 -15.96 -3.06 -0.52
N TYR A 142 -15.00 -2.90 -1.43
CA TYR A 142 -13.59 -3.12 -1.13
C TYR A 142 -13.05 -2.07 -0.15
N GLU A 143 -13.54 -0.83 -0.21
CA GLU A 143 -13.20 0.19 0.78
C GLU A 143 -13.67 -0.19 2.18
N ALA A 144 -14.93 -0.59 2.32
CA ALA A 144 -15.49 -1.01 3.62
C ALA A 144 -14.82 -2.28 4.15
N MET A 145 -14.65 -3.29 3.29
CA MET A 145 -14.00 -4.56 3.67
C MET A 145 -12.54 -4.35 4.03
N GLY A 146 -11.79 -3.57 3.24
CA GLY A 146 -10.38 -3.31 3.48
C GLY A 146 -10.15 -2.60 4.81
N SER A 147 -10.92 -1.54 5.09
CA SER A 147 -10.88 -0.85 6.39
C SER A 147 -11.20 -1.81 7.55
N GLY A 148 -12.24 -2.64 7.40
CA GLY A 148 -12.63 -3.63 8.41
C GLY A 148 -11.56 -4.69 8.67
N LEU A 149 -10.90 -5.20 7.61
CA LEU A 149 -9.83 -6.20 7.71
C LEU A 149 -8.59 -5.64 8.40
N TYR A 150 -8.20 -4.39 8.10
CA TYR A 150 -7.11 -3.74 8.84
C TYR A 150 -7.46 -3.48 10.30
N ARG A 151 -8.71 -3.13 10.60
CA ARG A 151 -9.16 -2.97 12.00
C ARG A 151 -9.11 -4.31 12.75
N ALA A 152 -9.59 -5.39 12.13
CA ALA A 152 -9.53 -6.73 12.71
C ALA A 152 -8.08 -7.17 12.93
N TRP A 153 -7.20 -6.90 11.95
CA TRP A 153 -5.76 -7.14 12.09
C TRP A 153 -5.16 -6.36 13.26
N HIS A 154 -5.51 -5.09 13.42
CA HIS A 154 -5.11 -4.29 14.58
C HIS A 154 -5.59 -4.92 15.89
N TYR A 155 -6.87 -5.29 16.01
CA TYR A 155 -7.38 -5.92 17.23
C TYR A 155 -6.69 -7.23 17.58
N GLN A 156 -6.28 -8.02 16.58
CA GLN A 156 -5.59 -9.28 16.82
C GLN A 156 -4.10 -9.12 17.17
N THR A 157 -3.44 -8.07 16.67
CA THR A 157 -1.96 -7.93 16.76
C THR A 157 -1.47 -6.74 17.55
N GLY A 158 -2.32 -5.75 17.83
CA GLY A 158 -1.93 -4.45 18.35
C GLY A 158 -1.22 -3.55 17.33
N SER A 159 -1.18 -3.92 16.04
CA SER A 159 -0.43 -3.18 15.01
C SER A 159 -1.00 -1.76 14.80
N VAL A 160 -0.22 -0.74 15.12
CA VAL A 160 -0.58 0.68 14.92
C VAL A 160 -0.85 0.99 13.44
N LEU A 161 -0.13 0.34 12.53
CA LEU A 161 -0.37 0.48 11.10
C LEU A 161 -1.78 -0.01 10.71
N GLY A 162 -2.26 -1.10 11.32
CA GLY A 162 -3.61 -1.59 11.07
C GLY A 162 -4.68 -0.59 11.50
N ASP A 163 -4.46 0.11 12.61
CA ASP A 163 -5.36 1.16 13.09
C ASP A 163 -5.41 2.35 12.12
N HIS A 164 -4.25 2.87 11.75
CA HIS A 164 -4.13 3.98 10.80
C HIS A 164 -4.67 3.63 9.41
N MET A 165 -4.37 2.42 8.90
CA MET A 165 -4.89 1.97 7.61
C MET A 165 -6.41 1.81 7.64
N ALA A 166 -6.99 1.38 8.76
CA ALA A 166 -8.43 1.30 8.90
C ALA A 166 -9.09 2.70 8.92
N ASP A 167 -8.54 3.65 9.66
CA ASP A 167 -9.08 5.01 9.80
C ASP A 167 -8.89 5.91 8.57
N HIS A 168 -7.87 5.64 7.77
CA HIS A 168 -7.50 6.47 6.62
C HIS A 168 -7.59 5.74 5.28
N PHE A 169 -8.28 4.60 5.25
CA PHE A 169 -8.35 3.73 4.08
C PHE A 169 -8.83 4.48 2.82
N LEU A 170 -9.93 5.21 2.95
CA LEU A 170 -10.58 5.88 1.81
C LEU A 170 -9.66 6.94 1.22
N GLU A 171 -9.05 7.76 2.06
CA GLU A 171 -8.09 8.78 1.65
C GLU A 171 -6.89 8.19 0.93
N ILE A 172 -6.34 7.11 1.48
CA ILE A 172 -5.14 6.47 0.94
C ILE A 172 -5.46 5.77 -0.38
N SER A 173 -6.61 5.10 -0.47
CA SER A 173 -7.05 4.48 -1.72
C SER A 173 -7.28 5.52 -2.84
N SER A 174 -7.89 6.66 -2.49
CA SER A 174 -8.12 7.77 -3.41
C SER A 174 -6.80 8.41 -3.87
N ALA A 175 -5.88 8.68 -2.93
CA ALA A 175 -4.56 9.21 -3.23
C ALA A 175 -3.76 8.24 -4.12
N LEU A 176 -3.81 6.93 -3.84
CA LEU A 176 -3.15 5.91 -4.65
C LEU A 176 -3.76 5.83 -6.06
N LYS A 177 -5.07 5.89 -6.19
CA LYS A 177 -5.77 5.90 -7.49
C LYS A 177 -5.34 7.09 -8.35
N ASN A 178 -5.21 8.28 -7.76
CA ASN A 178 -4.75 9.47 -8.47
C ASN A 178 -3.26 9.38 -8.81
N ALA A 179 -2.43 8.94 -7.85
CA ALA A 179 -1.01 8.69 -8.06
C ALA A 179 -0.76 7.74 -9.24
N TYR A 180 -1.57 6.67 -9.35
CA TYR A 180 -1.47 5.71 -10.45
C TYR A 180 -1.86 6.31 -11.82
N ARG A 181 -2.89 7.15 -11.88
CA ARG A 181 -3.32 7.81 -13.13
C ARG A 181 -2.27 8.77 -13.71
N THR A 182 -1.31 9.20 -12.90
CA THR A 182 -0.25 10.13 -13.30
C THR A 182 1.09 9.44 -13.54
N LEU A 183 1.16 8.10 -13.48
CA LEU A 183 2.30 7.29 -13.96
C LEU A 183 2.27 7.18 -15.49
#